data_AF-N8X7A3-F1
#
_entry.id   AF-N8X7A3-F1
#
_cell.length_a   1.000
_cell.length_b   1.000
_cell.length_c   1.000
_cell.angle_alpha   90.00
_cell.angle_beta   90.00
_cell.angle_gamma   90.00
#
_symmetry.space_group_name_H-M   'P 1'
#
loop_
_entity.id
_entity.type
_entity.pdbx_description
1 polymer ?
#
loop_
_entity_poly.entity_id
_entity_poly.type
_entity_poly.pdbx_seq_one_letter_code
_entity_poly.pdbx_strand_id
1 'polypeptide(L)'
;MKNQMLFNNQELRQNSQNNYSLNIMVFALFFLFGSITSLNDVLIPKLKEVFQLSYMEAMLVQSAFFFAYFVASIPASRLIYKFGYVRSAIIGLFVMAIGCLAFIPATKIHMFAAFLSALFILAVGVTIIQVVTNPLLTQLGKA
;
A
#
# COMPACT_ATOMS: atom_id res chain seq x y z
N MET A 1 34.62 32.71 -9.53
CA MET A 1 34.89 31.27 -9.79
C MET A 1 34.65 30.35 -8.59
N LYS A 2 35.21 30.60 -7.39
CA LYS A 2 34.97 29.73 -6.20
C LYS A 2 33.49 29.59 -5.79
N ASN A 3 32.70 30.68 -5.79
CA ASN A 3 31.28 30.60 -5.42
C ASN A 3 30.43 29.78 -6.42
N GLN A 4 30.69 29.88 -7.73
CA GLN A 4 29.99 29.04 -8.74
C GLN A 4 30.32 27.55 -8.60
N MET A 5 31.55 27.20 -8.20
CA MET A 5 31.89 25.80 -7.90
C MET A 5 31.24 25.28 -6.60
N LEU A 6 31.00 26.14 -5.61
CA LEU A 6 30.27 25.76 -4.39
C LEU A 6 28.76 25.60 -4.64
N PHE A 7 28.15 26.48 -5.44
CA PHE A 7 26.75 26.33 -5.86
C PHE A 7 26.52 25.05 -6.68
N ASN A 8 27.42 24.74 -7.63
CA ASN A 8 27.33 23.50 -8.43
C ASN A 8 27.54 22.23 -7.58
N ASN A 9 28.47 22.26 -6.60
CA ASN A 9 28.65 21.12 -5.67
C ASN A 9 27.48 20.95 -4.68
N GLN A 10 26.79 22.03 -4.32
CA GLN A 10 25.56 21.94 -3.53
C GLN A 10 24.41 21.35 -4.35
N GLU A 11 24.20 21.76 -5.60
CA GLU A 11 23.20 21.15 -6.48
C GLU A 11 23.50 19.67 -6.78
N LEU A 12 24.78 19.31 -7.00
CA LEU A 12 25.19 17.91 -7.19
C LEU A 12 24.98 17.07 -5.92
N ARG A 13 25.23 17.61 -4.72
CA ARG A 13 24.93 16.94 -3.45
C ARG A 13 23.43 16.83 -3.19
N GLN A 14 22.65 17.84 -3.55
CA GLN A 14 21.20 17.85 -3.37
C GLN A 14 20.51 16.89 -4.35
N ASN A 15 21.04 16.75 -5.58
CA ASN A 15 20.59 15.78 -6.57
C ASN A 15 21.02 14.35 -6.19
N SER A 16 22.25 14.16 -5.70
CA SER A 16 22.74 12.86 -5.22
C SER A 16 22.05 12.39 -3.93
N GLN A 17 21.83 13.27 -2.94
CA GLN A 17 21.10 12.92 -1.70
C GLN A 17 19.59 12.69 -1.92
N ASN A 18 18.97 13.38 -2.87
CA ASN A 18 17.59 13.08 -3.27
C ASN A 18 17.47 11.67 -3.87
N ASN A 19 18.45 11.20 -4.63
CA ASN A 19 18.43 9.84 -5.20
C ASN A 19 18.54 8.75 -4.12
N TYR A 20 19.37 8.92 -3.08
CA TYR A 20 19.44 7.94 -1.97
C TYR A 20 18.18 7.93 -1.10
N SER A 21 17.59 9.11 -0.84
CA SER A 21 16.36 9.20 -0.04
C SER A 21 15.16 8.57 -0.76
N LEU A 22 15.07 8.72 -2.08
CA LEU A 22 14.04 8.08 -2.90
C LEU A 22 14.22 6.55 -2.94
N ASN A 23 15.46 6.05 -3.08
CA ASN A 23 15.75 4.62 -3.01
C ASN A 23 15.27 4.00 -1.70
N ILE A 24 15.66 4.56 -0.57
CA ILE A 24 15.28 4.07 0.77
C ILE A 24 13.75 4.12 0.95
N MET A 25 13.10 5.17 0.46
CA MET A 25 11.65 5.29 0.52
C MET A 25 10.94 4.19 -0.27
N VAL A 26 11.38 3.88 -1.49
CA VAL A 26 10.77 2.83 -2.31
C VAL A 26 11.02 1.44 -1.72
N PHE A 27 12.23 1.17 -1.21
CA PHE A 27 12.50 -0.06 -0.47
C PHE A 27 11.60 -0.19 0.77
N ALA A 28 11.42 0.88 1.54
CA ALA A 28 10.51 0.89 2.69
C ALA A 28 9.05 0.67 2.29
N LEU A 29 8.58 1.29 1.20
CA LEU A 29 7.23 1.07 0.65
C LEU A 29 7.02 -0.37 0.20
N PHE A 30 8.00 -0.93 -0.51
CA PHE A 30 7.98 -2.32 -0.95
C PHE A 30 7.92 -3.28 0.25
N PHE A 31 8.73 -3.00 1.27
CA PHE A 31 8.76 -3.78 2.50
C PHE A 31 7.45 -3.68 3.29
N LEU A 32 6.88 -2.48 3.43
CA LEU A 32 5.64 -2.24 4.18
C LEU A 32 4.43 -2.89 3.51
N PHE A 33 4.23 -2.67 2.20
CA PHE A 33 3.11 -3.29 1.50
C PHE A 33 3.28 -4.81 1.42
N GLY A 34 4.50 -5.31 1.15
CA GLY A 34 4.78 -6.74 1.08
C GLY A 34 4.57 -7.43 2.43
N SER A 35 5.03 -6.82 3.51
CA SER A 35 4.85 -7.34 4.87
C SER A 35 3.36 -7.39 5.27
N ILE A 36 2.60 -6.34 4.96
CA ILE A 36 1.16 -6.31 5.28
C ILE A 36 0.38 -7.32 4.42
N THR A 37 0.75 -7.50 3.15
CA THR A 37 0.15 -8.52 2.29
C THR A 37 0.43 -9.93 2.82
N SER A 38 1.68 -10.22 3.23
CA SER A 38 2.03 -11.51 3.81
C SER A 38 1.33 -11.79 5.15
N LEU A 39 1.23 -10.77 6.01
CA LEU A 39 0.42 -10.85 7.24
C LEU A 39 -1.05 -11.13 6.93
N ASN A 40 -1.59 -10.47 5.90
CA ASN A 40 -2.96 -10.66 5.45
C ASN A 40 -3.21 -12.08 4.91
N ASP A 41 -2.28 -12.64 4.15
CA ASP A 41 -2.37 -14.01 3.62
C ASP A 41 -2.40 -15.08 4.72
N VAL A 42 -1.80 -14.82 5.89
CA VAL A 42 -1.89 -15.71 7.07
C VAL A 42 -3.16 -15.42 7.88
N LEU A 43 -3.59 -14.15 7.91
CA LEU A 43 -4.75 -13.69 8.65
C LEU A 43 -6.06 -14.24 8.04
N ILE A 44 -6.22 -14.17 6.71
CA ILE A 44 -7.44 -14.62 6.01
C ILE A 44 -7.80 -16.08 6.34
N PRO A 45 -6.91 -17.08 6.20
CA PRO A 45 -7.20 -18.47 6.55
C PRO A 45 -7.52 -18.65 8.03
N LYS A 46 -6.83 -17.92 8.92
CA LYS A 46 -7.11 -17.99 10.35
C LYS A 46 -8.51 -17.51 10.67
N LEU A 47 -9.00 -16.50 9.96
CA LEU A 47 -10.36 -16.01 10.14
C LEU A 47 -11.38 -16.90 9.48
N LYS A 48 -11.05 -17.54 8.35
CA LYS A 48 -11.83 -18.65 7.80
C LYS A 48 -12.05 -19.75 8.85
N GLU A 49 -11.01 -20.10 9.61
CA GLU A 49 -11.07 -21.10 10.66
C GLU A 49 -11.85 -20.61 11.90
N VAL A 50 -11.56 -19.41 12.40
CA VAL A 50 -12.19 -18.82 13.61
C VAL A 50 -13.69 -18.59 13.41
N PHE A 51 -14.10 -18.16 12.21
CA PHE A 51 -15.50 -17.93 11.87
C PHE A 51 -16.22 -19.18 11.32
N GLN A 52 -15.53 -20.32 11.20
CA GLN A 52 -16.05 -21.55 10.58
C GLN A 52 -16.71 -21.31 9.22
N LEU A 53 -16.06 -20.48 8.40
CA LEU A 53 -16.63 -20.01 7.13
C LEU A 53 -16.76 -21.16 6.13
N SER A 54 -17.92 -21.24 5.50
CA SER A 54 -18.21 -22.19 4.42
C SER A 54 -17.34 -21.91 3.20
N TYR A 55 -17.16 -22.92 2.33
CA TYR A 55 -16.38 -22.77 1.09
C TYR A 55 -16.87 -21.59 0.23
N MET A 56 -18.18 -21.37 0.19
CA MET A 56 -18.80 -20.25 -0.53
C MET A 56 -18.37 -18.88 0.03
N GLU A 57 -18.25 -18.76 1.35
CA GLU A 57 -17.85 -17.50 2.00
C GLU A 57 -16.37 -17.21 1.77
N ALA A 58 -15.51 -18.23 1.79
CA ALA A 58 -14.11 -18.07 1.43
C ALA A 58 -13.92 -17.59 -0.01
N MET A 59 -14.72 -18.10 -0.95
CA MET A 59 -14.73 -17.60 -2.33
C MET A 59 -15.27 -16.16 -2.43
N LEU A 60 -16.21 -15.78 -1.55
CA LEU A 60 -16.66 -14.39 -1.41
C LEU A 60 -15.54 -13.46 -0.93
N VAL A 61 -14.69 -13.90 0.00
CA VAL A 61 -13.52 -13.11 0.43
C VAL A 61 -12.58 -12.85 -0.75
N GLN A 62 -12.26 -13.91 -1.51
CA GLN A 62 -11.36 -13.81 -2.66
C GLN A 62 -11.91 -12.86 -3.74
N SER A 63 -13.20 -12.99 -4.05
CA SER A 63 -13.86 -12.12 -5.03
C SER A 63 -13.98 -10.68 -4.54
N ALA A 64 -14.27 -10.44 -3.26
CA ALA A 64 -14.26 -9.10 -2.67
C ALA A 64 -12.86 -8.46 -2.74
N PHE A 65 -11.79 -9.24 -2.55
CA PHE A 65 -10.43 -8.77 -2.74
C PHE A 65 -10.18 -8.30 -4.17
N PHE A 66 -10.44 -9.16 -5.16
CA PHE A 66 -10.27 -8.76 -6.57
C PHE A 66 -11.15 -7.58 -6.94
N PHE A 67 -12.37 -7.51 -6.38
CA PHE A 67 -13.25 -6.36 -6.56
C PHE A 67 -12.67 -5.08 -5.95
N ALA A 68 -12.06 -5.16 -4.77
CA ALA A 68 -11.34 -4.04 -4.15
C ALA A 68 -10.22 -3.54 -5.05
N TYR A 69 -9.40 -4.46 -5.58
CA TYR A 69 -8.33 -4.13 -6.52
C TYR A 69 -8.87 -3.44 -7.77
N PHE A 70 -9.95 -3.96 -8.35
CA PHE A 70 -10.59 -3.39 -9.53
C PHE A 70 -11.11 -1.98 -9.27
N VAL A 71 -11.87 -1.79 -8.19
CA VAL A 71 -12.45 -0.49 -7.82
C VAL A 71 -11.37 0.51 -7.40
N ALA A 72 -10.32 0.07 -6.70
CA ALA A 72 -9.25 0.92 -6.20
C ALA A 72 -8.24 1.34 -7.27
N SER A 73 -8.08 0.56 -8.35
CA SER A 73 -7.10 0.85 -9.41
C SER A 73 -7.34 2.20 -10.11
N ILE A 74 -8.60 2.54 -10.39
CA ILE A 74 -8.99 3.82 -11.02
C ILE A 74 -8.71 5.03 -10.09
N PRO A 75 -9.21 5.09 -8.84
CA PRO A 75 -8.90 6.20 -7.95
C PRO A 75 -7.42 6.25 -7.59
N ALA A 76 -6.73 5.12 -7.43
CA ALA A 76 -5.29 5.09 -7.15
C ALA A 76 -4.46 5.75 -8.25
N SER A 77 -4.73 5.40 -9.52
CA SER A 77 -4.03 6.00 -10.66
C SER A 77 -4.31 7.51 -10.79
N ARG A 78 -5.57 7.93 -10.56
CA ARG A 78 -5.92 9.37 -10.54
C ARG A 78 -5.28 10.12 -9.37
N LEU A 79 -5.15 9.47 -8.22
CA LEU A 79 -4.52 10.04 -7.02
C LEU A 79 -3.04 10.37 -7.27
N ILE A 80 -2.33 9.45 -7.95
CA ILE A 80 -0.94 9.66 -8.37
C ILE A 80 -0.82 10.88 -9.29
N TYR A 81 -1.70 10.99 -10.29
CA TYR A 81 -1.70 12.11 -11.21
C TYR A 81 -1.95 13.46 -10.52
N LYS A 82 -2.79 13.49 -9.47
CA LYS A 82 -3.19 14.73 -8.80
C LYS A 82 -2.25 15.14 -7.65
N PHE A 83 -1.76 14.19 -6.87
CA PHE A 83 -0.97 14.46 -5.66
C PHE A 83 0.50 14.03 -5.75
N GLY A 84 0.88 13.30 -6.80
CA GLY A 84 2.21 12.72 -6.96
C GLY A 84 2.38 11.40 -6.21
N TYR A 85 3.51 10.73 -6.45
CA TYR A 85 3.80 9.39 -5.94
C TYR A 85 3.91 9.34 -4.42
N VAL A 86 4.74 10.20 -3.81
CA VAL A 86 5.04 10.21 -2.37
C VAL A 86 3.77 10.41 -1.53
N ARG A 87 2.92 11.38 -1.91
CA ARG A 87 1.67 11.67 -1.18
C ARG A 87 0.64 10.55 -1.33
N SER A 88 0.55 9.95 -2.52
CA SER A 88 -0.35 8.82 -2.77
C SER A 88 0.04 7.59 -1.97
N ALA A 89 1.35 7.33 -1.84
CA ALA A 89 1.89 6.29 -0.96
C ALA A 89 1.48 6.49 0.51
N ILE A 90 1.60 7.72 1.04
CA ILE A 90 1.19 8.05 2.41
C ILE A 90 -0.31 7.83 2.59
N ILE A 91 -1.14 8.25 1.63
CA ILE A 91 -2.60 8.02 1.68
C ILE A 91 -2.91 6.52 1.71
N GLY A 92 -2.25 5.72 0.89
CA GLY A 92 -2.37 4.27 0.92
C GLY A 92 -2.03 3.69 2.29
N LEU A 93 -0.94 4.16 2.90
CA LEU A 93 -0.53 3.74 4.24
C LEU A 93 -1.57 4.08 5.32
N PHE A 94 -2.18 5.26 5.25
CA PHE A 94 -3.27 5.65 6.16
C PHE A 94 -4.51 4.78 5.97
N VAL A 95 -4.90 4.49 4.73
CA VAL A 95 -6.04 3.58 4.45
C VAL A 95 -5.77 2.19 5.01
N MET A 96 -4.53 1.68 4.87
CA MET A 96 -4.14 0.40 5.46
C MET A 96 -4.20 0.43 6.99
N ALA A 97 -3.73 1.49 7.63
CA ALA A 97 -3.83 1.66 9.08
C ALA A 97 -5.29 1.66 9.54
N ILE A 98 -6.19 2.34 8.81
CA ILE A 98 -7.64 2.34 9.08
C ILE A 98 -8.22 0.93 8.93
N GLY A 99 -7.84 0.18 7.89
CA GLY A 99 -8.25 -1.22 7.70
C GLY A 99 -7.80 -2.11 8.87
N CYS A 100 -6.55 -1.95 9.31
CA CYS A 100 -6.04 -2.66 10.49
C CYS A 100 -6.79 -2.29 11.78
N LEU A 101 -7.09 -1.01 12.00
CA LEU A 101 -7.91 -0.60 13.14
C LEU A 101 -9.33 -1.15 13.05
N ALA A 102 -9.91 -1.23 11.86
CA ALA A 102 -11.25 -1.78 11.62
C ALA A 102 -11.34 -3.28 11.92
N PHE A 103 -10.23 -4.03 11.92
CA PHE A 103 -10.23 -5.42 12.37
C PHE A 103 -10.52 -5.59 13.86
N ILE A 104 -10.13 -4.62 14.70
CA ILE A 104 -10.34 -4.69 16.15
C ILE A 104 -11.84 -4.78 16.50
N PRO A 105 -12.73 -3.89 16.02
CA PRO A 105 -14.16 -4.06 16.25
C PRO A 105 -14.73 -5.23 15.45
N ALA A 106 -14.27 -5.48 14.22
CA ALA A 106 -14.82 -6.54 13.38
C ALA A 106 -14.67 -7.94 14.01
N THR A 107 -13.54 -8.20 14.68
CA THR A 107 -13.30 -9.47 15.39
C THR A 107 -14.15 -9.60 16.66
N LYS A 108 -14.45 -8.50 17.35
CA LYS A 108 -15.28 -8.51 18.58
C LYS A 108 -16.76 -8.80 18.33
N ILE A 109 -17.30 -8.30 17.21
CA ILE A 109 -18.74 -8.42 16.90
C ILE A 109 -19.06 -9.78 16.27
N HIS A 110 -18.03 -10.58 15.99
CA HIS A 110 -18.12 -11.89 15.34
C HIS A 110 -18.95 -11.91 14.03
N MET A 111 -19.02 -10.80 13.29
CA MET A 111 -19.77 -10.71 12.03
C MET A 111 -18.84 -10.83 10.82
N PHE A 112 -19.07 -11.86 9.99
CA PHE A 112 -18.31 -12.09 8.76
C PHE A 112 -18.31 -10.86 7.82
N ALA A 113 -19.46 -10.22 7.63
CA ALA A 113 -19.57 -9.04 6.77
C ALA A 113 -18.74 -7.84 7.27
N ALA A 114 -18.68 -7.63 8.59
CA ALA A 114 -17.86 -6.57 9.17
C ALA A 114 -16.37 -6.84 8.94
N PHE A 115 -15.95 -8.09 9.13
CA PHE A 115 -14.59 -8.53 8.86
C PHE A 115 -14.22 -8.41 7.38
N LEU A 116 -15.12 -8.81 6.49
CA LEU A 116 -14.96 -8.67 5.04
C LEU A 116 -14.80 -7.21 4.62
N SER A 117 -15.57 -6.29 5.23
CA SER A 117 -15.44 -4.85 4.95
C SER A 117 -14.10 -4.27 5.43
N ALA A 118 -13.59 -4.72 6.59
CA ALA A 118 -12.27 -4.31 7.08
C ALA A 118 -11.15 -4.83 6.17
N LEU A 119 -11.24 -6.10 5.74
CA LEU A 119 -10.36 -6.67 4.72
C LEU A 119 -10.41 -5.89 3.41
N PHE A 120 -11.60 -5.51 2.96
CA PHE A 120 -11.79 -4.74 1.74
C PHE A 120 -11.07 -3.39 1.81
N ILE A 121 -11.23 -2.65 2.91
CA ILE A 121 -10.53 -1.37 3.12
C ILE A 121 -9.01 -1.58 3.13
N LEU A 122 -8.52 -2.62 3.80
CA LEU A 122 -7.10 -2.95 3.81
C LEU A 122 -6.59 -3.27 2.39
N ALA A 123 -7.35 -4.05 1.60
CA ALA A 123 -7.02 -4.41 0.23
C ALA A 123 -6.96 -3.18 -0.70
N VAL A 124 -7.88 -2.22 -0.52
CA VAL A 124 -7.84 -0.93 -1.23
C VAL A 124 -6.53 -0.18 -0.92
N GLY A 125 -6.14 -0.11 0.35
CA GLY A 125 -4.90 0.53 0.76
C GLY A 125 -3.64 -0.14 0.16
N VAL A 126 -3.58 -1.47 0.19
CA VAL A 126 -2.52 -2.26 -0.45
C VAL A 126 -2.46 -1.97 -1.95
N THR A 127 -3.61 -1.97 -2.63
CA THR A 127 -3.71 -1.69 -4.07
C THR A 127 -3.15 -0.31 -4.41
N ILE A 128 -3.50 0.72 -3.62
CA ILE A 128 -3.00 2.08 -3.85
C ILE A 128 -1.48 2.09 -3.76
N ILE A 129 -0.89 1.49 -2.73
CA ILE A 129 0.58 1.43 -2.60
C ILE A 129 1.21 0.66 -3.75
N GLN A 130 0.63 -0.46 -4.19
CA GLN A 130 1.14 -1.24 -5.31
C GLN A 130 1.14 -0.42 -6.61
N VAL A 131 0.04 0.29 -6.92
CA VAL A 131 -0.06 1.14 -8.12
C VAL A 131 0.93 2.31 -8.07
N VAL A 132 1.26 2.82 -6.88
CA VAL A 132 2.28 3.87 -6.68
C VAL A 132 3.71 3.32 -6.79
N THR A 133 3.95 2.15 -6.19
CA THR A 133 5.28 1.54 -6.06
C THR A 133 5.77 1.02 -7.41
N ASN A 134 4.89 0.48 -8.26
CA ASN A 134 5.28 -0.06 -9.57
C ASN A 134 5.98 0.98 -10.47
N PRO A 135 5.46 2.21 -10.68
CA PRO A 135 6.17 3.25 -11.40
C PRO A 135 7.44 3.74 -10.68
N LEU A 136 7.40 3.89 -9.35
CA LEU A 136 8.56 4.33 -8.56
C LEU A 136 9.74 3.37 -8.72
N LEU A 137 9.50 2.06 -8.67
CA LEU A 137 10.52 1.03 -8.91
C LEU A 137 11.12 1.14 -10.32
N THR A 138 10.29 1.39 -11.32
CA THR A 138 10.74 1.53 -12.72
C THR A 138 11.61 2.78 -12.91
N GLN A 139 11.36 3.85 -12.16
CA GLN A 139 12.21 5.04 -12.16
C GLN A 139 13.56 4.81 -11.47
N LEU A 140 13.60 4.00 -10.41
CA LEU A 140 14.84 3.63 -9.74
C LEU A 140 15.72 2.68 -10.56
N GLY A 141 15.12 1.78 -11.34
CA GLY A 141 15.87 0.82 -12.17
C GLY A 141 16.54 1.42 -13.42
N LYS A 142 16.33 2.70 -13.73
CA LYS A 142 16.97 3.40 -14.87
C LYS A 142 18.30 4.08 -14.51
N ALA A 143 18.84 3.80 -13.32
CA ALA A 143 20.14 4.29 -12.86
C ALA A 143 21.28 3.31 -13.20
#